data_AF-A0A412KA10-F1
#
_entry.id   AF-A0A412KA10-F1
#
_cell.length_a   1.000
_cell.length_b   1.000
_cell.length_c   1.000
_cell.angle_alpha   90.00
_cell.angle_beta   90.00
_cell.angle_gamma   90.00
#
_symmetry.space_group_name_H-M   'P 1'
#
loop_
_entity.id
_entity.type
_entity.pdbx_description
1 polymer ?
#
loop_
_entity_poly.entity_id
_entity_poly.type
_entity_poly.pdbx_seq_one_letter_code
_entity_poly.pdbx_strand_id
1 'polypeptide(L)'
;MSIRAKTAYLVECDYPGCSGFYDFLSPTKERAIGTVIADDEWLCLFTSDNKPRLFCPLHLRYMQNSPDDSTTVFFDSDSPATQPTLYALNRFYEDMSLSQPLPKLECEDTILAILQNEN
;
A
#
# COMPACT_ATOMS: atom_id res chain seq x y z
N MET A 1 20.07 -35.82 -7.67
CA MET A 1 20.16 -34.43 -7.17
C MET A 1 18.73 -33.94 -6.93
N SER A 2 18.33 -33.78 -5.67
CA SER A 2 17.01 -33.22 -5.35
C SER A 2 17.11 -31.70 -5.43
N ILE A 3 16.54 -31.11 -6.47
CA ILE A 3 16.40 -29.65 -6.58
C ILE A 3 15.34 -29.28 -5.54
N ARG A 4 15.79 -28.89 -4.34
CA ARG A 4 14.91 -28.17 -3.41
C ARG A 4 14.53 -26.88 -4.12
N ALA A 5 13.30 -26.80 -4.61
CA ALA A 5 12.72 -25.54 -5.04
C ALA A 5 12.86 -24.57 -3.86
N LYS A 6 13.71 -23.55 -4.02
CA LYS A 6 13.74 -22.44 -3.05
C LYS A 6 12.44 -21.69 -3.27
N THR A 7 11.52 -21.78 -2.32
CA THR A 7 10.34 -20.93 -2.30
C THR A 7 10.83 -19.49 -2.23
N ALA A 8 10.55 -18.71 -3.27
CA ALA A 8 10.74 -17.28 -3.28
C ALA A 8 9.36 -16.64 -3.10
N TYR A 9 9.28 -15.68 -2.19
CA TYR A 9 8.06 -14.93 -1.91
C TYR A 9 8.11 -13.61 -2.66
N LEU A 10 7.00 -13.31 -3.31
CA LEU A 10 6.72 -12.09 -4.04
C LEU A 10 5.57 -11.37 -3.32
N VAL A 11 5.62 -10.04 -3.27
CA VAL A 11 4.48 -9.25 -2.78
C VAL A 11 3.59 -8.91 -3.96
N GLU A 12 2.30 -9.18 -3.82
CA GLU A 12 1.26 -8.87 -4.78
C GLU A 12 0.41 -7.70 -4.25
N CYS A 13 -0.17 -6.93 -5.17
CA CYS A 13 -1.13 -5.88 -4.84
C CYS A 13 -2.45 -6.50 -4.39
N ASP A 14 -2.97 -6.09 -3.24
CA ASP A 14 -4.25 -6.57 -2.69
C ASP A 14 -5.48 -5.97 -3.38
N TYR A 15 -5.30 -5.02 -4.30
CA TYR A 15 -6.40 -4.42 -5.06
C TYR A 15 -7.03 -5.44 -6.04
N PRO A 16 -8.34 -5.72 -5.99
CA PRO A 16 -9.00 -6.69 -6.84
C PRO A 16 -8.76 -6.46 -8.33
N GLY A 17 -8.31 -7.51 -9.02
CA GLY A 17 -8.01 -7.46 -10.46
C GLY A 17 -6.71 -6.73 -10.82
N CYS A 18 -5.94 -6.26 -9.85
CA CYS A 18 -4.60 -5.76 -10.08
C CYS A 18 -3.61 -6.94 -10.18
N SER A 19 -2.68 -6.86 -11.13
CA SER A 19 -1.58 -7.83 -11.27
C SER A 19 -0.23 -7.19 -10.93
N GLY A 20 -0.25 -6.07 -10.19
CA GLY A 20 0.97 -5.42 -9.72
C GLY A 20 1.67 -6.30 -8.70
N PHE A 21 2.97 -6.48 -8.88
CA PHE A 21 3.83 -7.18 -7.93
C PHE A 21 5.07 -6.34 -7.66
N TYR A 22 5.62 -6.51 -6.47
CA TYR A 22 6.86 -5.87 -6.09
C TYR A 22 8.04 -6.63 -6.70
N ASP A 23 8.91 -5.96 -7.45
CA ASP A 23 10.02 -6.59 -8.20
C ASP A 23 11.21 -6.98 -7.29
N PHE A 24 10.91 -7.64 -6.17
CA PHE A 24 11.89 -8.18 -5.23
C PHE A 24 11.45 -9.55 -4.72
N LEU A 25 12.30 -10.54 -4.99
CA LEU A 25 12.12 -11.91 -4.50
C LEU A 25 12.83 -12.09 -3.17
N SER A 26 12.08 -12.56 -2.17
CA SER A 26 12.60 -12.79 -0.83
C SER A 26 12.53 -14.28 -0.44
N PRO A 27 13.50 -14.81 0.34
CA PRO A 27 13.43 -16.17 0.86
C PRO A 27 12.30 -16.40 1.87
N THR A 28 11.75 -15.33 2.47
CA THR A 28 10.61 -15.40 3.39
C THR A 28 9.57 -14.32 3.09
N LYS A 29 8.30 -14.60 3.42
CA LYS A 29 7.18 -13.68 3.23
C LYS A 29 7.36 -12.41 4.06
N GLU A 30 7.79 -12.55 5.30
CA GLU A 30 7.96 -11.45 6.26
C GLU A 30 9.01 -10.47 5.76
N ARG A 31 10.10 -10.97 5.16
CA ARG A 31 11.12 -10.11 4.58
C ARG A 31 10.65 -9.45 3.29
N ALA A 32 9.83 -10.13 2.47
CA ALA A 32 9.26 -9.52 1.27
C ALA A 32 8.37 -8.33 1.64
N ILE A 33 7.45 -8.55 2.59
CA ILE A 33 6.54 -7.53 3.11
C ILE A 33 7.31 -6.40 3.80
N GLY A 34 8.30 -6.74 4.63
CA GLY A 34 9.12 -5.74 5.34
C GLY A 34 9.90 -4.83 4.39
N THR A 35 10.34 -5.33 3.24
CA THR A 35 10.95 -4.49 2.20
C THR A 35 9.94 -3.51 1.61
N VAL A 36 8.73 -3.97 1.27
CA VAL A 36 7.67 -3.10 0.72
C VAL A 36 7.22 -2.02 1.70
N ILE A 37 7.08 -2.36 2.99
CA ILE A 37 6.74 -1.38 4.04
C ILE A 37 7.76 -0.24 4.13
N ALA A 38 9.03 -0.55 3.86
CA ALA A 38 10.11 0.44 3.94
C ALA A 38 10.26 1.27 2.66
N ASP A 39 9.58 0.91 1.56
CA ASP A 39 9.92 1.40 0.22
C ASP A 39 9.19 2.68 -0.20
N ASP A 40 8.30 3.26 0.62
CA ASP A 40 7.50 4.49 0.40
C ASP A 40 6.69 4.64 -0.92
N GLU A 41 6.95 3.78 -1.92
CA GLU A 41 6.30 3.69 -3.23
C GLU A 41 5.05 2.82 -3.20
N TRP A 42 4.80 2.09 -2.13
CA TRP A 42 3.61 1.25 -1.94
C TRP A 42 2.81 1.75 -0.74
N LEU A 43 1.48 1.73 -0.87
CA LEU A 43 0.61 1.98 0.27
C LEU A 43 0.54 0.72 1.12
N CYS A 44 0.94 0.83 2.38
CA CYS A 44 0.77 -0.21 3.38
C CYS A 44 -0.17 0.27 4.49
N LEU A 45 -1.35 -0.32 4.59
CA LEU A 45 -2.28 -0.07 5.70
C LEU A 45 -2.54 -1.37 6.46
N PHE A 46 -2.77 -1.27 7.76
CA PHE A 46 -2.95 -2.44 8.61
C PHE A 46 -4.43 -2.64 8.96
N THR A 47 -4.89 -3.87 8.84
CA THR A 47 -6.21 -4.29 9.34
C THR A 47 -6.16 -4.49 10.86
N SER A 48 -7.33 -4.65 11.49
CA SER A 48 -7.44 -4.81 12.95
C SER A 48 -6.71 -6.05 13.50
N ASP A 49 -6.48 -7.05 12.66
CA ASP A 49 -5.69 -8.24 12.98
C ASP A 49 -4.17 -8.02 12.85
N ASN A 50 -3.74 -6.77 12.62
CA ASN A 50 -2.36 -6.35 12.39
C ASN A 50 -1.71 -7.01 11.17
N LYS A 51 -2.49 -7.44 10.17
CA LYS A 51 -1.97 -7.83 8.86
C LYS A 51 -1.91 -6.62 7.92
N PRO A 52 -0.83 -6.46 7.14
CA PRO A 52 -0.77 -5.41 6.16
C PRO A 52 -1.69 -5.73 4.97
N ARG A 53 -2.20 -4.67 4.33
CA ARG A 53 -2.75 -4.66 2.99
C ARG A 53 -1.90 -3.72 2.15
N LEU A 54 -1.41 -4.24 1.03
CA LEU A 54 -0.36 -3.64 0.22
C LEU A 54 -0.95 -3.26 -1.13
N PHE A 55 -0.83 -1.98 -1.51
CA PHE A 55 -1.33 -1.47 -2.78
C PHE A 55 -0.20 -0.83 -3.58
N CYS A 56 -0.07 -1.26 -4.83
CA CYS A 56 1.03 -0.83 -5.70
C CYS A 56 0.86 0.63 -6.18
N PRO A 57 1.92 1.23 -6.74
CA PRO A 57 1.94 2.59 -7.30
C PRO A 57 0.72 2.96 -8.18
N LEU A 58 0.15 1.99 -8.90
CA LEU A 58 -1.01 2.24 -9.77
C LEU A 58 -2.27 2.72 -9.03
N HIS A 59 -2.35 2.47 -7.72
CA HIS A 59 -3.47 2.87 -6.88
C HIS A 59 -3.19 4.12 -6.04
N LEU A 60 -2.03 4.76 -6.22
CA LEU A 60 -1.60 5.91 -5.43
C LEU A 60 -1.91 7.23 -6.11
N ARG A 61 -2.13 8.24 -5.28
CA ARG A 61 -2.31 9.63 -5.70
C ARG A 61 -0.96 10.28 -5.93
N TYR A 62 -0.83 10.91 -7.08
CA TYR A 62 0.34 11.70 -7.44
C TYR A 62 -0.04 13.16 -7.64
N MET A 63 0.81 14.05 -7.15
CA MET A 63 0.77 15.47 -7.46
C MET A 63 1.71 15.74 -8.62
N GLN A 64 1.19 16.35 -9.68
CA GLN A 64 2.03 16.77 -10.81
C GLN A 64 2.75 18.07 -10.44
N ASN A 65 4.07 18.03 -10.35
CA ASN A 65 4.89 19.23 -10.12
C ASN A 65 5.35 19.85 -11.44
N SER A 66 5.66 19.00 -12.42
CA SER A 66 6.04 19.38 -13.79
C SER A 66 5.67 18.25 -14.76
N PRO A 67 5.70 18.42 -16.10
CA PRO A 67 5.30 17.37 -17.05
C PRO A 67 6.00 16.01 -16.85
N ASP A 68 7.26 16.02 -16.42
CA ASP A 68 8.08 14.82 -16.23
C ASP A 68 8.31 14.46 -14.76
N ASP A 69 7.71 15.20 -13.82
CA ASP A 69 7.89 15.00 -12.38
C ASP A 69 6.55 14.98 -11.64
N SER A 70 6.27 13.84 -11.03
CA SER A 70 5.12 13.63 -10.17
C SER A 70 5.58 13.02 -8.85
N THR A 71 5.13 13.58 -7.74
CA THR A 71 5.45 13.06 -6.41
C THR A 71 4.23 12.41 -5.81
N THR A 72 4.43 11.28 -5.13
CA THR A 72 3.37 10.62 -4.37
C THR A 72 2.87 11.56 -3.28
N VAL A 73 1.54 11.66 -3.12
CA VAL A 73 0.94 12.47 -2.06
C VAL A 73 0.84 11.63 -0.81
N PHE A 74 1.45 12.08 0.29
CA PHE A 74 1.44 11.38 1.57
C PHE A 74 0.36 11.92 2.50
N PHE A 75 -0.11 11.07 3.41
CA PHE A 75 -1.05 11.45 4.45
C PHE A 75 -0.40 12.41 5.45
N ASP A 76 -1.12 13.49 5.74
CA ASP A 76 -0.81 14.44 6.80
C ASP A 76 -2.11 14.86 7.49
N SER A 77 -2.21 14.58 8.80
CA SER A 77 -3.38 14.88 9.62
C SER A 77 -3.62 16.38 9.78
N ASP A 78 -2.57 17.21 9.70
CA ASP A 78 -2.65 18.65 9.91
C ASP A 78 -3.08 19.41 8.64
N SER A 79 -3.08 18.74 7.49
CA SER A 79 -3.43 19.32 6.19
C SER A 79 -4.64 18.63 5.56
N PRO A 80 -5.79 19.32 5.44
CA PRO A 80 -7.00 18.76 4.81
C PRO A 80 -6.81 18.34 3.34
N ALA A 81 -5.85 18.95 2.64
CA ALA A 81 -5.56 18.62 1.24
C ALA A 81 -4.86 17.26 1.05
N THR A 82 -4.31 16.72 2.14
CA THR A 82 -3.52 15.48 2.22
C THR A 82 -4.20 14.45 3.11
N GLN A 83 -5.53 14.48 3.14
CA GLN A 83 -6.36 13.44 3.73
C GLN A 83 -7.12 12.68 2.63
N PRO A 84 -7.47 11.40 2.86
CA PRO A 84 -8.48 10.69 2.11
C PRO A 84 -9.78 11.50 2.02
N THR A 85 -10.47 11.43 0.89
CA THR A 85 -11.80 12.04 0.78
C THR A 85 -12.85 11.26 1.57
N LEU A 86 -12.68 9.94 1.70
CA LEU A 86 -13.44 9.10 2.61
C LEU A 86 -12.86 9.19 4.02
N TYR A 87 -13.50 9.97 4.89
CA TYR A 87 -13.10 10.14 6.29
C TYR A 87 -12.92 8.81 7.05
N ALA A 88 -13.66 7.76 6.68
CA ALA A 88 -13.52 6.44 7.28
C ALA A 88 -12.14 5.80 7.08
N LEU A 89 -11.36 6.25 6.09
CA LEU A 89 -9.98 5.80 5.87
C LEU A 89 -8.99 6.41 6.87
N ASN A 90 -9.25 7.59 7.43
CA ASN A 90 -8.30 8.31 8.30
C ASN A 90 -7.80 7.45 9.46
N ARG A 91 -8.69 6.66 10.08
CA ARG A 91 -8.34 5.78 11.19
C ARG A 91 -7.20 4.79 10.86
N PHE A 92 -7.06 4.39 9.59
CA PHE A 92 -6.02 3.45 9.17
C PHE A 92 -4.67 4.13 8.93
N TYR A 93 -4.65 5.46 8.87
CA TYR A 93 -3.43 6.26 8.76
C TYR A 93 -2.95 6.79 10.11
N GLU A 94 -3.88 7.15 11.00
CA GLU A 94 -3.56 7.72 12.32
C GLU A 94 -2.75 6.75 13.21
N ASP A 95 -2.92 5.45 13.00
CA ASP A 95 -2.22 4.39 13.76
C ASP A 95 -0.84 4.00 13.17
N MET A 96 -0.34 4.74 12.17
CA MET A 96 0.89 4.39 11.45
C MET A 96 2.13 5.13 11.99
N SER A 97 3.24 4.39 12.13
CA SER A 97 4.54 4.97 12.51
C SER A 97 5.29 5.64 11.34
N LEU A 98 4.97 5.25 10.11
CA LEU A 98 5.53 5.82 8.88
C LEU A 98 4.38 6.45 8.08
N SER A 99 4.58 7.68 7.61
CA SER A 99 3.61 8.33 6.74
C SER A 99 3.39 7.48 5.49
N GLN A 100 2.13 7.26 5.14
CA GLN A 100 1.71 6.42 4.03
C GLN A 100 1.20 7.25 2.87
N PRO A 101 1.40 6.80 1.62
CA PRO A 101 0.85 7.49 0.46
C PRO A 101 -0.68 7.40 0.42
N LEU A 102 -1.33 8.40 -0.14
CA LEU A 102 -2.77 8.41 -0.32
C LEU A 102 -3.18 7.60 -1.54
N PRO A 103 -4.30 6.87 -1.49
CA PRO A 103 -4.88 6.27 -2.67
C PRO A 103 -5.45 7.30 -3.63
N LYS A 104 -5.58 6.91 -4.90
CA LYS A 104 -6.41 7.61 -5.88
C LYS A 104 -7.85 7.68 -5.40
N LEU A 105 -8.54 8.75 -5.76
CA LEU A 105 -9.93 9.00 -5.35
C LEU A 105 -10.83 7.83 -5.75
N GLU A 106 -10.70 7.32 -6.97
CA GLU A 106 -11.47 6.19 -7.48
C GLU A 106 -11.14 4.84 -6.81
N CYS A 107 -10.03 4.75 -6.07
CA CYS A 107 -9.61 3.54 -5.37
C CYS A 107 -10.04 3.53 -3.88
N GLU A 108 -10.41 4.68 -3.31
CA GLU A 108 -10.67 4.83 -1.87
C GLU A 108 -11.78 3.89 -1.37
N ASP A 109 -12.91 3.80 -2.06
CA ASP A 109 -14.03 2.93 -1.66
C ASP A 109 -13.63 1.44 -1.63
N THR A 110 -12.93 0.99 -2.67
CA THR A 110 -12.48 -0.40 -2.78
C THR A 110 -11.44 -0.73 -1.71
N ILE A 111 -10.49 0.16 -1.48
CA ILE A 111 -9.46 -0.01 -0.44
C ILE A 111 -10.10 -0.04 0.94
N LEU A 112 -11.04 0.87 1.22
CA LEU A 112 -11.80 0.86 2.47
C LEU A 112 -12.55 -0.46 2.66
N ALA A 113 -13.20 -0.96 1.61
CA ALA A 113 -13.89 -2.24 1.64
C ALA A 113 -12.94 -3.41 1.91
N ILE A 114 -11.71 -3.41 1.39
CA ILE A 114 -10.69 -4.44 1.68
C ILE A 114 -10.25 -4.37 3.14
N LEU A 115 -10.07 -3.17 3.66
CA LEU A 115 -9.64 -2.94 5.05
C LEU A 115 -10.74 -3.24 6.07
N GLN A 116 -12.01 -3.17 5.66
CA GLN A 116 -13.18 -3.45 6.50
C GLN A 116 -13.69 -4.89 6.38
N ASN A 117 -13.55 -5.52 5.21
CA ASN A 117 -13.94 -6.91 4.98
C ASN A 117 -12.90 -7.87 5.56
N GLU A 118 -12.91 -7.98 6.88
CA GLU A 118 -12.47 -9.20 7.56
C GLU A 118 -13.72 -9.86 8.14
N ASN A 119 -14.20 -10.89 7.43
CA ASN A 119 -15.19 -11.83 7.91
C ASN A 119 -14.55 -13.22 7.91
#